data_AF-A0A4Q5VJ68-F1
#
_entry.id   AF-A0A4Q5VJ68-F1
#
_cell.length_a   1.000
_cell.length_b   1.000
_cell.length_c   1.000
_cell.angle_alpha   90.00
_cell.angle_beta   90.00
_cell.angle_gamma   90.00
#
_symmetry.space_group_name_H-M   'P 1'
#
loop_
_entity.id
_entity.type
_entity.pdbx_description
1 polymer ?
#
loop_
_entity_poly.entity_id
_entity_poly.type
_entity_poly.pdbx_seq_one_letter_code
_entity_poly.pdbx_strand_id
1 'polypeptide(L)'
;MLLSVAQRVMGDIPLNDLITALLINVLMCLIPYKLAQQSNVARVVFAALFVISILFLLAVGSDIQVTLLDQVDLLINIPLNIYSIYFLFFNESAQQWFAKSQ
;
A
#
# COMPACT_ATOMS: atom_id res chain seq x y z
N MET A 1 -1.44 10.44 2.74
CA MET A 1 -0.91 11.24 3.88
C MET A 1 -1.40 12.68 3.84
N LEU A 2 -1.23 13.45 2.75
CA LEU A 2 -1.81 14.80 2.63
C LEU A 2 -3.35 14.77 2.51
N LEU A 3 -3.91 13.76 1.85
CA LEU A 3 -5.35 13.61 1.61
C LEU A 3 -6.17 13.47 2.90
N SER A 4 -5.77 12.56 3.79
CA SER A 4 -6.47 12.28 5.05
C SER A 4 -6.34 13.43 6.07
N VAL A 5 -5.21 14.15 6.04
CA VAL A 5 -5.06 15.40 6.80
C VAL A 5 -5.92 16.51 6.20
N ALA A 6 -5.98 16.63 4.87
CA ALA A 6 -6.85 17.59 4.18
C ALA A 6 -8.34 17.33 4.45
N GLN A 7 -8.78 16.07 4.43
CA GLN A 7 -10.15 15.67 4.78
C GLN A 7 -10.49 15.96 6.26
N ARG A 8 -9.53 15.80 7.18
CA ARG A 8 -9.69 16.23 8.58
C ARG A 8 -9.81 17.75 8.71
N VAL A 9 -9.04 18.52 7.92
CA VAL A 9 -9.15 19.99 7.87
C VAL A 9 -10.51 20.42 7.29
N MET A 10 -11.09 19.63 6.39
CA MET A 10 -12.45 19.83 5.84
C MET A 10 -13.57 19.36 6.79
N GLY A 11 -13.25 18.73 7.93
CA GLY A 11 -14.22 18.34 8.96
C GLY A 11 -14.91 16.98 8.76
N ASP A 12 -14.51 16.22 7.74
CA ASP A 12 -15.21 14.99 7.32
C ASP A 12 -14.87 13.74 8.16
N ILE A 13 -13.85 13.78 9.04
CA ILE A 13 -13.31 12.57 9.67
C ILE A 13 -13.09 12.76 11.18
N PRO A 14 -13.55 11.84 12.06
CA PRO A 14 -13.30 11.90 13.51
C PRO A 14 -11.83 11.65 13.87
N LEU A 15 -11.40 12.15 15.02
CA LEU A 15 -9.97 12.17 15.43
C LEU A 15 -9.41 10.77 15.69
N ASN A 16 -10.28 9.82 16.06
CA ASN A 16 -9.94 8.41 16.24
C ASN A 16 -9.55 7.72 14.93
N ASP A 17 -10.25 8.04 13.84
CA ASP A 17 -9.95 7.48 12.51
C ASP A 17 -8.63 8.04 11.97
N LEU A 18 -8.31 9.30 12.29
CA LEU A 18 -7.00 9.88 11.98
C LEU A 18 -5.87 9.14 12.71
N ILE A 19 -6.01 8.88 14.01
CA ILE A 19 -4.97 8.16 14.79
C ILE A 19 -4.82 6.72 14.29
N THR A 20 -5.93 6.05 13.99
CA THR A 20 -5.92 4.68 13.46
C THR A 20 -5.27 4.62 12.08
N ALA A 21 -5.63 5.55 11.19
CA ALA A 21 -4.99 5.68 9.89
C ALA A 21 -3.49 5.94 10.03
N LEU A 22 -3.07 6.77 10.99
CA LEU A 22 -1.65 7.09 11.22
C LEU A 22 -0.87 5.87 11.72
N LEU A 23 -1.44 5.09 12.64
CA LEU A 23 -0.86 3.84 13.13
C LEU A 23 -0.71 2.78 12.04
N ILE A 24 -1.78 2.54 11.27
CA ILE A 24 -1.74 1.60 10.13
C ILE A 24 -0.69 2.05 9.12
N ASN A 25 -0.55 3.36 8.90
CA ASN A 25 0.42 3.90 7.96
C ASN A 25 1.86 3.73 8.44
N VAL A 26 2.14 3.94 9.73
CA VAL A 26 3.46 3.66 10.33
C VAL A 26 3.83 2.18 10.15
N LEU A 27 2.87 1.28 10.35
CA LEU A 27 3.06 -0.16 10.09
C LEU A 27 3.31 -0.45 8.61
N MET A 28 2.57 0.20 7.70
CA MET A 28 2.78 0.09 6.25
C MET A 28 4.17 0.61 5.82
N CYS A 29 4.71 1.66 6.46
CA CYS A 29 6.05 2.18 6.20
C CYS A 29 7.19 1.24 6.61
N LEU A 30 6.93 0.25 7.48
CA LEU A 30 7.94 -0.77 7.83
C LEU A 30 8.22 -1.72 6.66
N ILE A 31 7.26 -1.91 5.76
CA ILE A 31 7.38 -2.81 4.61
C ILE A 31 8.45 -2.33 3.61
N PRO A 32 8.41 -1.09 3.09
CA PRO A 32 9.46 -0.57 2.21
C PRO A 32 10.81 -0.49 2.93
N TYR A 33 10.83 -0.21 4.24
CA TYR A 33 12.07 -0.23 5.04
C TYR A 33 12.70 -1.62 5.09
N LYS A 34 11.92 -2.68 5.34
CA LYS A 34 12.43 -4.06 5.31
C LYS A 34 12.77 -4.55 3.91
N LEU A 35 12.06 -4.07 2.89
CA LEU A 35 12.43 -4.29 1.48
C LEU A 35 13.80 -3.66 1.16
N ALA A 36 14.07 -2.45 1.64
CA ALA A 36 15.35 -1.77 1.49
C ALA A 36 16.51 -2.51 2.19
N GLN A 37 16.21 -3.33 3.20
CA GLN A 37 17.17 -4.23 3.85
C GLN A 37 17.28 -5.61 3.18
N GLN A 38 16.85 -5.74 1.92
CA GLN A 38 16.92 -6.99 1.14
C GLN A 38 16.16 -8.17 1.77
N SER A 39 15.14 -7.92 2.60
CA SER A 39 14.35 -9.01 3.20
C SER A 39 13.44 -9.67 2.17
N ASN A 40 13.71 -10.93 1.83
CA ASN A 40 12.85 -11.72 0.94
C ASN A 40 11.44 -11.94 1.53
N VAL A 41 11.31 -12.03 2.86
CA VAL A 41 10.01 -12.12 3.53
C VAL A 41 9.17 -10.87 3.28
N ALA A 42 9.79 -9.68 3.27
CA ALA A 42 9.07 -8.43 3.01
C ALA A 42 8.53 -8.33 1.58
N ARG A 43 9.20 -8.93 0.56
CA ARG A 43 8.68 -9.02 -0.82
C ARG A 43 7.39 -9.82 -0.88
N VAL A 44 7.36 -10.97 -0.21
CA VAL A 44 6.18 -11.85 -0.19
C VAL A 44 5.04 -11.20 0.58
N VAL A 45 5.33 -10.58 1.73
CA VAL A 45 4.33 -9.85 2.52
C VAL A 45 3.73 -8.69 1.74
N PHE A 46 4.55 -7.92 1.01
CA PHE A 46 4.07 -6.84 0.15
C PHE A 46 3.12 -7.35 -0.95
N ALA A 47 3.50 -8.41 -1.65
CA ALA A 47 2.66 -9.01 -2.68
C ALA A 47 1.34 -9.58 -2.09
N ALA A 48 1.41 -10.25 -0.93
CA ALA A 48 0.24 -10.79 -0.25
C ALA A 48 -0.73 -9.67 0.18
N LEU A 49 -0.21 -8.57 0.75
CA LEU A 49 -1.01 -7.42 1.13
C LEU A 49 -1.68 -6.76 -0.07
N PHE A 50 -0.98 -6.66 -1.20
CA PHE A 50 -1.59 -6.15 -2.43
C PHE A 50 -2.73 -7.05 -2.92
N VAL A 51 -2.52 -8.37 -2.97
CA VAL A 51 -3.56 -9.33 -3.37
C VAL A 51 -4.78 -9.25 -2.42
N ILE A 52 -4.54 -9.20 -1.11
CA ILE A 52 -5.61 -9.05 -0.11
C ILE A 52 -6.36 -7.72 -0.34
N SER A 53 -5.64 -6.64 -0.64
CA SER A 53 -6.25 -5.33 -0.90
C SER A 53 -7.15 -5.35 -2.13
N ILE A 54 -6.73 -6.03 -3.21
CA ILE A 54 -7.55 -6.21 -4.41
C ILE A 54 -8.77 -7.10 -4.12
N LEU A 55 -8.60 -8.19 -3.37
CA LEU A 55 -9.73 -9.05 -2.97
C LEU A 55 -10.74 -8.30 -2.11
N PHE A 56 -10.27 -7.47 -1.18
CA PHE A 56 -11.12 -6.64 -0.34
C PHE A 56 -11.87 -5.58 -1.16
N LEU A 57 -11.20 -4.95 -2.12
CA LEU A 57 -11.82 -4.01 -3.06
C LEU A 57 -12.92 -4.69 -3.88
N LEU A 58 -12.68 -5.92 -4.38
CA LEU A 58 -13.69 -6.67 -5.13
C LEU A 58 -14.86 -7.14 -4.25
N ALA A 59 -14.59 -7.48 -2.98
CA ALA A 59 -15.61 -7.96 -2.05
C ALA A 59 -16.51 -6.83 -1.50
N VAL A 60 -15.96 -5.61 -1.36
CA VAL A 60 -16.62 -4.50 -0.67
C VAL A 60 -16.96 -3.33 -1.61
N GLY A 61 -16.43 -3.33 -2.84
CA GLY A 61 -16.57 -2.24 -3.80
C GLY A 61 -18.00 -1.95 -4.27
N SER A 62 -18.96 -2.83 -4.01
CA SER A 62 -20.39 -2.60 -4.31
C SER A 62 -21.14 -1.81 -3.23
N ASP A 63 -20.66 -1.81 -1.98
CA ASP A 63 -21.40 -1.28 -0.82
C ASP A 63 -20.81 -0.01 -0.20
N ILE A 64 -19.55 0.34 -0.54
CA ILE A 64 -18.92 1.57 -0.02
C ILE A 64 -19.07 2.71 -1.03
N GLN A 65 -19.62 3.84 -0.57
CA GLN A 65 -19.51 5.12 -1.29
C GLN A 65 -18.06 5.58 -1.27
N VAL A 66 -17.32 5.19 -2.30
CA VAL A 66 -15.94 5.60 -2.52
C VAL A 66 -15.94 7.07 -2.92
N THR A 67 -15.27 7.94 -2.16
CA THR A 67 -15.18 9.36 -2.51
C THR A 67 -14.41 9.53 -3.82
N LEU A 68 -14.67 10.61 -4.58
CA LEU A 68 -13.95 10.88 -5.84
C LEU A 68 -12.43 10.92 -5.65
N LEU A 69 -11.97 11.37 -4.48
CA LEU A 69 -10.57 11.41 -4.10
C LEU A 69 -9.97 10.01 -3.93
N ASP A 70 -10.70 9.10 -3.28
CA ASP A 70 -10.26 7.71 -3.11
C ASP A 70 -10.25 6.95 -4.44
N GLN A 71 -11.17 7.27 -5.36
CA GLN A 71 -11.16 6.69 -6.71
C GLN A 71 -9.90 7.07 -7.52
N VAL A 72 -9.47 8.32 -7.42
CA VAL A 72 -8.22 8.78 -8.07
C VAL A 72 -7.01 8.12 -7.44
N ASP A 73 -6.99 8.00 -6.11
CA ASP A 73 -5.91 7.32 -5.39
C ASP A 73 -5.80 5.84 -5.81
N LEU A 74 -6.93 5.13 -5.91
CA LEU A 74 -6.98 3.76 -6.42
C LEU A 74 -6.47 3.64 -7.85
N LEU A 75 -6.90 4.54 -8.74
CA LEU A 75 -6.51 4.54 -10.16
C LEU A 75 -5.00 4.67 -10.34
N ILE A 76 -4.31 5.40 -9.46
CA ILE A 76 -2.86 5.60 -9.50
C ILE A 76 -2.13 4.48 -8.74
N ASN A 77 -2.59 4.12 -7.55
CA ASN A 77 -1.91 3.15 -6.68
C ASN A 77 -1.98 1.72 -7.22
N ILE A 78 -3.07 1.30 -7.87
CA ILE A 78 -3.18 -0.05 -8.43
C ILE A 78 -2.08 -0.32 -9.47
N PRO A 79 -1.93 0.45 -10.56
CA PRO A 79 -0.88 0.21 -11.55
C PRO A 79 0.53 0.39 -10.98
N LEU A 80 0.73 1.31 -10.04
CA LEU A 80 2.03 1.52 -9.39
C LEU A 80 2.43 0.31 -8.51
N ASN A 81 1.49 -0.27 -7.78
CA ASN A 81 1.73 -1.47 -6.99
C ASN A 81 1.94 -2.71 -7.86
N ILE A 82 1.20 -2.85 -8.97
CA ILE A 82 1.42 -3.91 -9.96
C ILE A 82 2.84 -3.80 -10.53
N TYR A 83 3.26 -2.60 -10.93
CA TYR A 83 4.61 -2.36 -11.42
C TYR A 83 5.66 -2.66 -10.35
N SER A 84 5.40 -2.28 -9.10
CA SER A 84 6.31 -2.55 -7.98
C SER A 84 6.48 -4.05 -7.73
N ILE A 85 5.40 -4.84 -7.79
CA ILE A 85 5.47 -6.30 -7.68
C ILE A 85 6.19 -6.89 -8.89
N TYR A 86 5.89 -6.43 -10.10
CA TYR A 86 6.59 -6.88 -11.30
C TYR A 86 8.10 -6.61 -11.20
N PHE A 87 8.49 -5.39 -10.82
CA PHE A 87 9.88 -5.01 -10.63
C PHE A 87 10.54 -5.83 -9.53
N LEU A 88 9.84 -6.04 -8.41
CA LEU A 88 10.35 -6.88 -7.34
C LEU A 88 10.54 -8.30 -7.84
N PHE A 89 9.57 -8.98 -8.45
CA PHE A 89 9.67 -10.41 -8.72
C PHE A 89 10.28 -10.80 -10.07
N PHE A 90 10.26 -9.94 -11.09
CA PHE A 90 10.65 -10.29 -12.45
C PHE A 90 11.84 -9.49 -12.99
N ASN A 91 12.26 -8.42 -12.31
CA ASN A 91 13.48 -7.72 -12.70
C ASN A 91 14.72 -8.48 -12.19
N GLU A 92 15.59 -8.89 -13.12
CA GLU A 92 16.83 -9.61 -12.79
C GLU A 92 17.76 -8.81 -11.87
N SER A 93 17.84 -7.48 -12.06
CA SER A 93 18.67 -6.61 -11.19
C SER A 93 18.13 -6.57 -9.77
N ALA A 94 16.81 -6.53 -9.60
CA ALA A 94 16.18 -6.61 -8.28
C ALA A 94 16.41 -7.98 -7.66
N GLN A 95 16.18 -9.07 -8.39
CA GLN A 95 16.41 -10.43 -7.90
C GLN A 95 17.87 -10.64 -7.46
N GLN A 96 18.84 -10.18 -8.25
CA GLN A 96 20.26 -10.22 -7.90
C GLN A 96 20.57 -9.39 -6.65
N TRP A 97 19.95 -8.23 -6.51
CA TRP A 97 20.10 -7.38 -5.32
C TRP A 97 19.59 -8.08 -4.05
N PHE A 98 18.49 -8.81 -4.14
CA PHE A 98 17.99 -9.64 -3.03
C PHE A 98 18.78 -10.93 -2.81
N ALA A 99 19.35 -11.53 -3.87
CA ALA A 99 20.15 -12.76 -3.79
C ALA A 99 21.55 -12.54 -3.19
N LYS A 100 22.09 -11.31 -3.28
CA LYS A 100 23.39 -10.94 -2.66
C LYS A 100 23.36 -10.88 -1.13
N SER A 101 22.18 -10.91 -0.52
CA SER A 101 21.97 -10.83 0.94
C SER A 101 21.92 -12.20 1.62
N GLN A 102 21.97 -13.29 0.85
CA GLN A 102 21.91 -14.67 1.32
C GLN A 102 23.31 -15.27 1.41
#